data_AF-A0A2M8EZF9-F1
#
_entry.id   AF-A0A2M8EZF9-F1
#
_cell.length_a   1.000
_cell.length_b   1.000
_cell.length_c   1.000
_cell.angle_alpha   90.00
_cell.angle_beta   90.00
_cell.angle_gamma   90.00
#
_symmetry.space_group_name_H-M   'P 1'
#
loop_
_entity.id
_entity.type
_entity.pdbx_description
1 polymer ?
#
loop_
_entity_poly.entity_id
_entity_poly.type
_entity_poly.pdbx_seq_one_letter_code
_entity_poly.pdbx_strand_id
1 'polypeptide(L)'
;MRDKQLHKRVNDDQVKDIFNKYFQKQIKAKQAREYLGIKKSQFFTLAFQYEKDPKTFTIQYHRKRPTRKIDASTKENILKELTTEKQIVTNPLISL
;
A
#
# COMPACT_ATOMS: atom_id res chain seq x y z
N MET A 1 -16.11 -7.31 10.63
CA MET A 1 -15.09 -6.30 11.01
C MET A 1 -14.59 -5.64 9.72
N ARG A 2 -14.89 -4.36 9.48
CA ARG A 2 -14.53 -3.66 8.22
C ARG A 2 -13.22 -2.90 8.42
N ASP A 3 -12.09 -3.51 8.05
CA ASP A 3 -10.79 -2.84 7.91
C ASP A 3 -10.81 -1.92 6.68
N LYS A 4 -11.43 -0.73 6.83
CA LYS A 4 -11.36 0.33 5.83
C LYS A 4 -10.04 1.06 5.99
N GLN A 5 -9.11 0.67 5.14
CA GLN A 5 -7.80 1.28 4.89
C GLN A 5 -7.83 2.82 5.04
N LEU A 6 -7.05 3.36 5.98
CA LEU A 6 -6.98 4.79 6.28
C LEU A 6 -6.63 5.66 5.06
N HIS A 7 -5.74 5.15 4.20
CA HIS A 7 -5.31 5.83 2.97
C HIS A 7 -6.42 6.01 1.92
N LYS A 8 -7.57 5.33 2.07
CA LYS A 8 -8.73 5.50 1.17
C LYS A 8 -9.67 6.63 1.60
N ARG A 9 -9.50 7.17 2.81
CA ARG A 9 -10.42 8.14 3.42
C ARG A 9 -9.78 9.49 3.71
N VAL A 10 -8.47 9.54 3.92
CA VAL A 10 -7.76 10.75 4.34
C VAL A 10 -6.53 10.91 3.46
N ASN A 11 -6.39 12.10 2.85
CA ASN A 11 -5.24 12.44 2.02
C ASN A 11 -4.02 12.78 2.91
N ASP A 12 -2.81 12.53 2.42
CA ASP A 12 -1.57 12.80 3.17
C ASP A 12 -1.53 14.26 3.66
N ASP A 13 -1.91 15.21 2.82
CA ASP A 13 -1.91 16.64 3.15
C ASP A 13 -2.84 16.98 4.32
N GLN A 14 -4.01 16.34 4.39
CA GLN A 14 -4.95 16.54 5.49
C GLN A 14 -4.38 16.02 6.81
N VAL A 15 -3.64 14.91 6.77
CA VAL A 15 -3.02 14.38 7.97
C VAL A 15 -1.84 15.22 8.42
N LYS A 16 -1.02 15.72 7.48
CA LYS A 16 0.06 16.67 7.79
C LYS A 16 -0.47 17.94 8.44
N ASP A 17 -1.58 18.49 7.93
CA ASP A 17 -2.24 19.67 8.52
C ASP A 17 -2.72 19.40 9.95
N ILE A 18 -3.38 18.26 10.19
CA ILE A 18 -3.84 17.88 11.54
C ILE A 18 -2.65 17.69 12.50
N PHE A 19 -1.58 17.03 12.06
CA PHE A 19 -0.38 16.88 12.89
C PHE A 19 0.29 18.22 13.16
N ASN A 20 0.42 19.11 12.17
CA ASN A 20 0.94 20.46 12.37
C ASN A 20 0.14 21.23 13.43
N LYS A 21 -1.20 21.22 13.34
CA LYS A 21 -2.07 21.85 14.34
C LYS A 21 -1.92 21.23 15.73
N TYR A 22 -1.71 19.92 15.81
CA TYR A 22 -1.43 19.22 17.07
C TYR A 22 -0.07 19.62 17.68
N PHE A 23 1.00 19.66 16.88
CA PHE A 23 2.34 20.10 17.34
C PHE A 23 2.37 21.59 17.69
N GLN A 24 1.59 22.42 17.01
CA GLN A 24 1.37 23.82 17.34
C GLN A 24 0.42 24.02 18.54
N LYS A 25 -0.04 22.95 19.18
CA LYS A 25 -0.96 22.94 20.33
C LYS A 25 -2.31 23.65 20.08
N GLN A 26 -2.70 23.83 18.82
CA GLN A 26 -3.98 24.43 18.44
C GLN A 26 -5.15 23.47 18.69
N ILE A 27 -4.90 22.16 18.63
CA ILE A 27 -5.89 21.11 18.88
C ILE A 27 -5.37 20.09 19.87
N LYS A 28 -6.27 19.48 20.65
CA LYS A 28 -5.91 18.41 21.59
C LYS A 28 -5.71 17.08 20.85
N ALA A 29 -4.86 16.20 21.40
CA ALA A 29 -4.67 14.84 20.87
C ALA A 29 -5.99 14.06 20.70
N LYS A 30 -6.98 14.30 21.57
CA LYS A 30 -8.32 13.70 21.45
C LYS A 30 -9.04 14.14 20.17
N GLN A 31 -9.04 15.45 19.89
CA GLN A 31 -9.67 16.04 18.69
C GLN A 31 -8.94 15.60 17.42
N ALA A 32 -7.61 15.64 17.42
CA ALA A 32 -6.79 15.17 16.29
C ALA A 32 -7.10 13.70 15.94
N ARG A 33 -7.28 12.84 16.95
CA ARG A 33 -7.67 11.44 16.76
C ARG A 33 -9.07 11.26 16.21
N GLU A 34 -10.02 12.09 16.64
CA GLU A 34 -11.40 12.09 16.13
C GLU A 34 -11.42 12.52 14.66
N TYR A 35 -10.68 13.57 14.29
CA TYR A 35 -10.54 14.02 12.89
C TYR A 35 -9.89 12.97 11.99
N LEU A 36 -8.86 12.28 12.48
CA LEU A 36 -8.18 11.21 11.74
C LEU A 36 -8.94 9.88 11.75
N GLY A 37 -9.89 9.69 12.67
CA GLY A 37 -10.63 8.45 12.85
C GLY A 37 -9.76 7.25 13.27
N ILE A 38 -8.68 7.48 14.02
CA ILE A 38 -7.69 6.44 14.37
C ILE A 38 -7.61 6.10 15.86
N LYS A 39 -7.13 4.88 16.13
CA LYS A 39 -6.88 4.39 17.49
C LYS A 39 -5.74 5.16 18.16
N LYS A 40 -5.73 5.20 19.50
CA LYS A 40 -4.72 5.90 20.31
C LYS A 40 -3.29 5.48 19.95
N SER A 41 -3.04 4.17 19.87
CA SER A 41 -1.72 3.62 19.55
C SER A 41 -1.23 4.09 18.19
N GLN A 42 -2.08 3.96 17.15
CA GLN A 42 -1.75 4.39 15.79
C GLN A 42 -1.45 5.89 15.73
N PHE A 43 -2.22 6.73 16.44
CA PHE A 43 -1.99 8.16 16.49
C PHE A 43 -0.59 8.51 16.99
N PHE A 44 -0.15 7.95 18.11
CA PHE A 44 1.17 8.27 18.66
C PHE A 44 2.30 7.70 17.81
N THR A 45 2.11 6.53 17.19
CA THR A 45 3.09 6.00 16.23
C THR A 45 3.26 6.92 15.02
N LEU A 46 2.15 7.39 14.45
CA LEU A 46 2.17 8.31 13.31
C LEU A 46 2.71 9.69 13.70
N ALA A 47 2.35 10.21 14.88
CA ALA A 47 2.87 11.47 15.41
C ALA A 47 4.39 11.41 15.55
N PHE A 48 4.92 10.32 16.11
CA PHE A 48 6.36 10.11 16.25
C PHE A 48 7.08 10.02 14.90
N GLN A 49 6.49 9.32 13.92
CA GLN A 49 7.04 9.26 12.56
C GLN A 49 7.03 10.63 11.88
N TYR A 50 5.95 11.40 12.05
CA TYR A 50 5.84 12.76 11.53
C TYR A 50 6.85 13.71 12.18
N GLU A 51 7.06 13.61 13.49
CA GLU A 51 8.06 14.40 14.22
C GLU A 51 9.48 14.13 13.76
N LYS A 52 9.80 12.85 13.49
CA LYS A 52 11.14 12.44 13.07
C LYS A 52 11.51 12.95 11.66
N ASP A 53 10.57 12.88 10.72
CA ASP A 53 10.77 13.41 9.37
C ASP A 53 9.44 13.85 8.73
N PRO A 54 9.06 15.12 8.90
CA PRO A 54 7.82 15.66 8.32
C PRO A 54 7.84 15.69 6.78
N LYS A 55 9.02 15.76 6.16
CA LYS A 55 9.17 15.93 4.71
C LYS A 55 8.91 14.62 3.98
N THR A 56 9.42 13.52 4.51
CA THR A 56 9.24 12.17 3.91
C THR A 56 8.01 11.43 4.44
N PHE A 57 7.32 11.96 5.44
CA PHE A 57 6.11 11.36 5.98
C PHE A 57 5.02 11.18 4.91
N THR A 58 4.52 9.94 4.80
CA THR A 58 3.39 9.55 3.95
C THR A 58 2.57 8.47 4.66
N ILE A 59 1.24 8.54 4.52
CA ILE A 59 0.30 7.53 5.02
C ILE A 59 -0.14 6.60 3.89
N GLN A 60 0.30 6.89 2.65
CA GLN A 60 0.09 6.00 1.53
C GLN A 60 0.68 4.62 1.85
N TYR A 61 -0.19 3.63 1.78
CA TYR A 61 0.20 2.25 1.98
C TYR A 61 0.99 1.75 0.76
N HIS A 62 2.32 1.76 0.85
CA HIS A 62 3.18 1.19 -0.17
C HIS A 62 3.41 -0.31 0.10
N ARG A 63 2.70 -1.20 -0.63
CA ARG A 63 3.10 -2.62 -0.67
C ARG A 63 4.45 -2.73 -1.38
N LYS A 64 5.51 -3.07 -0.64
CA LYS A 64 6.83 -3.40 -1.22
C LYS A 64 6.81 -4.58 -2.19
N ARG A 65 5.87 -5.51 -2.02
CA ARG A 65 5.76 -6.71 -2.87
C ARG A 65 4.34 -6.88 -3.39
N PRO A 66 4.16 -6.96 -4.72
CA PRO A 66 2.86 -7.26 -5.28
C PRO A 66 2.54 -8.74 -5.00
N THR A 67 1.51 -8.94 -4.19
CA THR A 67 1.07 -10.27 -3.69
C THR A 67 0.43 -11.14 -4.78
N ARG A 68 0.16 -10.56 -5.96
CA ARG A 68 -0.43 -11.20 -7.14
C ARG A 68 0.50 -11.13 -8.35
N LYS A 69 1.81 -11.17 -8.13
CA LYS A 69 2.75 -11.43 -9.23
C LYS A 69 3.23 -12.86 -9.12
N ILE A 70 3.11 -13.57 -10.24
CA ILE A 70 3.75 -14.84 -10.47
C ILE A 70 5.25 -14.59 -10.47
N ASP A 71 6.01 -15.45 -9.80
CA ASP A 71 7.47 -15.34 -9.77
C ASP A 71 8.05 -15.36 -11.20
N ALA A 72 9.17 -14.68 -11.42
CA ALA A 72 9.76 -14.55 -12.76
C ALA A 72 10.07 -15.92 -13.37
N SER A 73 10.61 -16.85 -12.56
CA SER A 73 10.89 -18.22 -13.00
C SER A 73 9.61 -18.97 -13.37
N THR A 74 8.56 -18.81 -12.58
CA THR A 74 7.25 -19.43 -12.86
C THR A 74 6.63 -18.84 -14.14
N LYS A 75 6.79 -17.54 -14.40
CA LYS A 75 6.29 -16.89 -15.62
C LYS A 75 7.02 -17.39 -16.87
N GLU A 76 8.34 -17.54 -16.81
CA GLU A 76 9.16 -18.08 -17.90
C GLU A 76 8.76 -19.52 -18.24
N ASN A 77 8.54 -20.36 -17.22
CA ASN A 77 8.09 -21.74 -17.42
C ASN A 77 6.71 -21.79 -18.09
N ILE A 78 5.75 -20.99 -17.63
CA ILE A 78 4.41 -20.90 -18.24
C ILE A 78 4.52 -20.48 -19.72
N LEU A 79 5.36 -19.48 -20.02
CA LEU A 79 5.57 -19.02 -21.39
C LEU A 79 6.17 -20.11 -22.27
N LYS A 80 7.17 -20.84 -21.77
CA LYS A 80 7.81 -21.95 -22.47
C LYS A 80 6.80 -23.04 -22.83
N GLU A 81 6.03 -23.51 -21.85
CA GLU A 81 5.01 -24.55 -22.08
C GLU A 81 3.93 -24.06 -23.07
N LEU A 82 3.42 -22.84 -22.90
CA LEU A 82 2.44 -22.26 -23.84
C LEU A 82 2.98 -22.12 -25.26
N THR A 83 4.27 -21.79 -25.43
CA THR A 83 4.88 -21.73 -26.76
C THR A 83 5.01 -23.11 -27.39
N THR A 84 5.34 -24.14 -26.60
CA THR A 84 5.40 -25.53 -27.07
C THR A 84 4.01 -26.01 -27.49
N GLU A 85 3.00 -25.83 -26.64
CA GLU A 85 1.60 -26.17 -26.96
C GLU A 85 1.11 -25.45 -28.22
N LYS A 86 1.41 -24.15 -28.34
CA LYS A 86 1.04 -23.37 -29.53
C LYS A 86 1.68 -23.92 -30.81
N GLN A 87 2.93 -24.37 -30.75
CA GLN A 87 3.61 -24.98 -31.91
C GLN A 87 2.93 -26.29 -32.31
N ILE A 88 2.52 -27.12 -31.35
CA ILE A 88 1.78 -28.37 -31.59
C ILE A 88 0.43 -28.09 -32.24
N VAL A 89 -0.32 -27.10 -31.74
CA VAL A 89 -1.64 -26.73 -32.28
C VAL A 89 -1.53 -26.10 -33.68
N THR A 90 -0.46 -25.34 -33.95
CA THR A 90 -0.29 -24.63 -35.23
C THR A 90 0.30 -25.52 -36.33
N ASN A 91 1.04 -26.57 -35.97
CA ASN A 91 1.65 -27.50 -36.92
C ASN A 91 1.16 -28.94 -36.66
N PRO A 92 0.21 -29.48 -37.46
CA PRO A 92 -0.30 -30.84 -37.31
C PRO A 92 0.74 -31.95 -37.59
N LEU A 93 1.96 -31.61 -38.04
CA LEU A 93 3.06 -32.54 -38.29
C LEU A 93 4.01 -32.76 -37.09
N ILE A 94 3.82 -32.03 -35.98
CA ILE A 94 4.65 -32.17 -34.75
C ILE A 94 4.06 -33.22 -33.79
N SER A 95 2.85 -33.71 -34.06
CA SER A 95 2.27 -34.85 -33.33
C SER A 95 2.71 -36.18 -33.94
N LEU A 96 3.99 -36.53 -33.81
CA LEU A 96 4.51 -37.90 -33.98
C LEU A 96 5.73 -38.13 -33.10
#